data_AF-A0A380B9U2-F1
#
_entry.id   AF-A0A380B9U2-F1
#
_cell.length_a   1.000
_cell.length_b   1.000
_cell.length_c   1.000
_cell.angle_alpha   90.00
_cell.angle_beta   90.00
_cell.angle_gamma   90.00
#
_symmetry.space_group_name_H-M   'P 1'
#
loop_
_entity.id
_entity.type
_entity.pdbx_description
1 polymer ?
#
loop_
_entity_poly.entity_id
_entity_poly.type
_entity_poly.pdbx_seq_one_letter_code
_entity_poly.pdbx_strand_id
1 'polypeptide(L)'
;MDSYLEELMQREDIHRITDEAGNLYGIRVLGRGENLLFIENEKGLICTIDAEHGAIFTRSVKKWDSSDEKMSKKERLRVVGVIEKYYRKFYNPDVILIDDY
;
A
#
# COMPACT_ATOMS: atom_id res chain seq x y z
N MET A 1 19.44 -5.46 -1.48
CA MET A 1 18.46 -4.69 -2.27
C MET A 1 17.43 -5.69 -2.72
N ASP A 2 16.20 -5.54 -2.23
CA ASP A 2 15.12 -6.51 -2.40
C ASP A 2 14.63 -6.49 -3.85
N SER A 3 15.33 -7.23 -4.72
CA SER A 3 15.07 -7.37 -6.16
C SER A 3 13.60 -7.65 -6.48
N TYR A 4 12.87 -8.28 -5.56
CA TYR A 4 11.48 -8.66 -5.73
C TYR A 4 10.53 -7.45 -5.79
N LEU A 5 10.74 -6.44 -4.94
CA LEU A 5 9.81 -5.31 -4.84
C LEU A 5 10.01 -4.34 -6.02
N GLU A 6 11.25 -4.15 -6.44
CA GLU A 6 11.58 -3.39 -7.65
C GLU A 6 10.94 -4.01 -8.91
N GLU A 7 10.97 -5.35 -9.05
CA GLU A 7 10.29 -6.05 -10.14
C GLU A 7 8.76 -5.86 -10.08
N LEU A 8 8.18 -5.92 -8.88
CA LEU A 8 6.74 -5.71 -8.69
C LEU A 8 6.33 -4.29 -9.10
N MET A 9 7.12 -3.27 -8.75
CA MET A 9 6.83 -1.86 -9.05
C MET A 9 6.79 -1.56 -10.56
N GLN A 10 7.51 -2.33 -11.37
CA GLN A 10 7.55 -2.14 -12.83
C GLN A 10 6.38 -2.81 -13.57
N ARG A 11 5.54 -3.59 -12.89
CA ARG A 11 4.44 -4.31 -13.54
C ARG A 11 3.35 -3.38 -14.07
N GLU A 12 2.84 -3.72 -15.25
CA GLU A 12 1.84 -2.92 -15.97
C GLU A 12 0.44 -2.98 -15.33
N ASP A 13 0.14 -4.04 -14.59
CA ASP A 13 -1.16 -4.24 -13.95
C ASP A 13 -1.27 -3.62 -12.54
N ILE A 14 -0.39 -2.66 -12.23
CA ILE A 14 -0.54 -1.79 -11.06
C ILE A 14 -1.48 -0.65 -11.41
N HIS A 15 -2.48 -0.37 -10.55
CA HIS A 15 -3.27 0.85 -10.68
C HIS A 15 -2.42 2.04 -10.29
N ARG A 16 -1.97 2.81 -11.29
CA ARG A 16 -1.17 4.02 -11.10
C ARG A 16 -2.05 5.27 -11.17
N ILE A 17 -1.81 6.21 -10.27
CA ILE A 17 -2.46 7.51 -10.22
C ILE A 17 -1.41 8.59 -9.97
N THR A 18 -1.61 9.76 -10.58
CA THR A 18 -0.88 10.98 -10.22
C THR A 18 -1.86 11.92 -9.53
N ASP A 19 -1.50 12.39 -8.34
CA ASP A 19 -2.28 13.38 -7.60
C ASP A 19 -1.98 14.80 -8.11
N GLU A 20 -2.81 15.79 -7.76
CA GLU A 20 -2.71 17.17 -8.25
C GLU A 20 -1.37 17.84 -7.91
N ALA A 21 -0.72 17.39 -6.83
CA ALA A 21 0.61 17.83 -6.43
C ALA A 21 1.77 17.19 -7.25
N GLY A 22 1.47 16.32 -8.21
CA GLY A 22 2.46 15.59 -9.01
C GLY A 22 3.02 14.33 -8.35
N ASN A 23 2.49 13.92 -7.19
CA ASN A 23 2.88 12.68 -6.54
C ASN A 23 2.33 11.48 -7.30
N LEU A 24 3.18 10.49 -7.57
CA LEU A 24 2.80 9.24 -8.20
C LEU A 24 2.43 8.21 -7.13
N TYR A 25 1.30 7.54 -7.32
CA TYR A 25 0.81 6.50 -6.45
C TYR A 25 0.55 5.24 -7.25
N GLY A 26 0.88 4.08 -6.68
CA GLY A 26 0.57 2.78 -7.25
C GLY A 26 -0.09 1.90 -6.19
N ILE A 27 -1.12 1.18 -6.57
CA ILE A 27 -1.75 0.20 -5.69
C ILE A 27 -2.04 -1.09 -6.45
N ARG A 28 -1.75 -2.22 -5.80
CA ARG A 28 -2.05 -3.54 -6.36
C ARG A 28 -2.26 -4.59 -5.29
N VAL A 29 -3.36 -5.33 -5.40
CA VAL A 29 -3.55 -6.57 -4.63
C VAL A 29 -2.63 -7.68 -5.17
N LEU A 30 -1.93 -8.36 -4.26
CA LEU A 30 -1.01 -9.45 -4.53
C LEU A 30 -1.54 -10.79 -3.97
N GLY A 31 -1.02 -11.89 -4.52
CA GLY A 31 -1.37 -13.23 -4.07
C GLY A 31 -2.86 -13.54 -4.27
N ARG A 32 -3.49 -14.16 -3.27
CA ARG A 32 -4.94 -14.44 -3.27
C ARG A 32 -5.76 -13.35 -2.56
N GLY A 33 -5.22 -12.14 -2.42
CA GLY A 33 -5.87 -11.07 -1.68
C GLY A 33 -5.41 -10.93 -0.22
N GLU A 34 -4.24 -11.50 0.10
CA GLU A 34 -3.64 -11.46 1.44
C GLU A 34 -2.66 -10.28 1.60
N ASN A 35 -2.15 -9.78 0.48
CA ASN A 35 -1.13 -8.74 0.45
C ASN A 35 -1.49 -7.65 -0.55
N LEU A 36 -0.96 -6.47 -0.29
CA LEU A 36 -1.14 -5.31 -1.13
C LEU A 36 0.20 -4.60 -1.29
N LEU A 37 0.57 -4.38 -2.55
CA LEU A 37 1.64 -3.48 -2.93
C LEU A 37 1.11 -2.06 -2.95
N PHE A 38 1.78 -1.18 -2.22
CA PHE A 38 1.58 0.26 -2.30
C PHE A 38 2.87 0.94 -2.73
N ILE A 39 2.76 1.90 -3.63
CA ILE A 39 3.86 2.68 -4.18
C ILE A 39 3.54 4.16 -4.00
N GLU A 40 4.49 4.90 -3.47
CA GLU A 40 4.49 6.37 -3.42
C GLU A 40 5.79 6.89 -4.03
N ASN A 41 5.67 7.55 -5.18
CA ASN A 41 6.74 8.02 -6.04
C ASN A 41 7.68 6.88 -6.44
N GLU A 42 8.77 6.69 -5.71
CA GLU A 42 9.79 5.66 -5.94
C GLU A 42 9.95 4.72 -4.74
N LYS A 43 9.10 4.88 -3.72
CA LYS A 43 9.10 4.05 -2.52
C LYS A 43 7.95 3.07 -2.58
N GLY A 44 8.26 1.79 -2.44
CA GLY A 44 7.27 0.74 -2.32
C GLY A 44 7.16 0.21 -0.89
N LEU A 45 6.01 -0.36 -0.56
CA LEU A 45 5.83 -1.20 0.63
C LEU A 45 4.81 -2.29 0.32
N ILE A 46 4.89 -3.38 1.07
CA ILE A 46 3.86 -4.42 1.08
C ILE A 46 3.17 -4.37 2.43
N CYS A 47 1.84 -4.32 2.41
CA CYS A 47 1.01 -4.45 3.59
C CYS A 47 0.07 -5.64 3.46
N THR A 48 -0.33 -6.18 4.60
CA THR A 48 -1.28 -7.29 4.68
C THR A 48 -2.69 -6.72 4.57
N ILE A 49 -3.52 -7.41 3.79
CA ILE A 49 -4.94 -7.10 3.61
C ILE A 49 -5.75 -8.39 3.67
N ASP A 50 -7.06 -8.24 3.81
CA ASP A 50 -8.03 -9.29 3.55
C ASP A 50 -8.97 -8.76 2.45
N ALA A 51 -8.71 -9.15 1.21
CA ALA A 51 -9.50 -8.67 0.09
C ALA A 51 -10.94 -9.22 0.11
N GLU A 52 -11.17 -10.40 0.70
CA GLU A 52 -12.48 -11.04 0.82
C GLU A 52 -13.40 -10.25 1.75
N HIS A 53 -12.87 -9.81 2.89
CA HIS A 53 -13.58 -9.01 3.87
C HIS A 53 -13.41 -7.50 3.68
N GLY A 54 -12.59 -7.08 2.70
CA GLY A 54 -12.27 -5.67 2.48
C GLY A 54 -11.58 -5.03 3.69
N ALA A 55 -10.56 -5.67 4.25
CA ALA A 55 -9.83 -5.15 5.41
C ALA A 55 -8.36 -4.82 5.08
N ILE A 56 -7.84 -3.74 5.66
CA ILE A 56 -6.41 -3.40 5.62
C ILE A 56 -5.84 -3.48 7.04
N PHE A 57 -4.81 -4.31 7.23
CA PHE A 57 -4.14 -4.45 8.52
C PHE A 57 -3.08 -3.37 8.69
N THR A 58 -3.44 -2.28 9.35
CA THR A 58 -2.61 -1.06 9.44
C THR A 58 -1.28 -1.28 10.14
N ARG A 59 -1.20 -2.27 11.04
CA ARG A 59 0.05 -2.68 11.72
C ARG A 59 1.09 -3.28 10.78
N SER A 60 0.70 -3.80 9.61
CA SER A 60 1.63 -4.32 8.60
C SER A 60 2.40 -3.21 7.88
N VAL A 61 1.88 -1.98 7.89
CA VAL A 61 2.54 -0.78 7.36
C VAL A 61 3.61 -0.31 8.35
N LYS A 62 4.83 -0.85 8.27
CA LYS A 62 5.91 -0.59 9.24
C LYS A 62 7.10 0.19 8.68
N LYS A 63 7.52 -0.10 7.46
CA LYS A 63 8.69 0.50 6.82
C LYS A 63 8.50 0.54 5.30
N TRP A 64 9.22 1.43 4.65
CA TRP A 64 9.37 1.42 3.20
C TRP A 64 10.38 0.35 2.81
N ASP A 65 10.30 -0.16 1.60
CA ASP A 65 11.31 -1.08 1.07
C ASP A 65 12.67 -0.39 0.88
N SER A 66 12.63 0.89 0.48
CA SER A 66 13.84 1.69 0.22
C SER A 66 14.66 2.04 1.47
N SER A 67 14.16 1.75 2.68
CA SER A 67 14.85 2.06 3.93
C SER A 67 14.54 1.06 5.02
N ASP A 68 15.54 0.66 5.79
CA ASP A 68 15.30 -0.14 7.00
C ASP A 68 14.68 0.68 8.14
N GLU A 69 14.52 1.99 7.96
CA GLU A 69 13.93 2.89 8.93
C GLU A 69 12.42 2.64 9.10
N LYS A 70 12.00 2.45 10.35
CA LYS A 70 10.58 2.32 10.70
C LYS A 70 9.87 3.66 10.53
N MET A 71 8.70 3.61 9.91
CA MET A 71 7.85 4.79 9.78
C MET A 71 7.46 5.31 11.17
N SER A 72 7.58 6.62 11.34
CA SER A 72 7.00 7.31 12.49
C SER A 72 5.48 7.12 12.52
N LYS A 73 4.86 7.16 13.72
CA LYS A 73 3.39 7.02 13.86
C LYS A 73 2.61 7.98 12.94
N LYS A 74 3.06 9.23 12.84
CA LYS A 74 2.45 10.26 11.97
C LYS A 74 2.56 9.89 10.50
N GLU A 75 3.71 9.41 10.07
CA GLU A 75 3.94 8.97 8.69
C GLU A 75 3.10 7.75 8.36
N ARG A 76 3.07 6.75 9.25
CA ARG A 76 2.24 5.56 9.09
C ARG A 76 0.77 5.91 8.91
N LEU A 77 0.22 6.80 9.75
CA LEU A 77 -1.17 7.24 9.64
C LEU A 77 -1.46 7.93 8.29
N ARG A 78 -0.53 8.78 7.82
CA ARG A 78 -0.64 9.40 6.48
C ARG A 78 -0.69 8.32 5.39
N VAL A 79 0.27 7.40 5.42
CA VAL A 79 0.40 6.34 4.41
C VAL A 79 -0.83 5.44 4.40
N VAL A 80 -1.29 4.99 5.57
CA VAL A 80 -2.51 4.19 5.71
C VAL A 80 -3.73 4.91 5.11
N GLY A 81 -3.90 6.21 5.38
CA GLY A 81 -5.01 6.99 4.80
C GLY A 81 -4.94 7.07 3.28
N VAL A 82 -3.74 7.13 2.70
CA VAL A 82 -3.57 7.11 1.24
C VAL A 82 -3.88 5.73 0.66
N ILE A 83 -3.40 4.67 1.31
CA ILE A 83 -3.73 3.28 0.92
C ILE A 83 -5.24 3.08 0.97
N GLU A 84 -5.91 3.48 2.05
CA GLU A 84 -7.37 3.40 2.20
C GLU A 84 -8.08 4.14 1.07
N LYS A 85 -7.72 5.41 0.82
CA LYS A 85 -8.31 6.24 -0.24
C LYS A 85 -8.28 5.53 -1.60
N TYR A 86 -7.12 4.97 -1.98
CA TYR A 86 -6.98 4.31 -3.28
C TYR A 86 -7.55 2.91 -3.30
N TYR A 87 -7.49 2.17 -2.20
CA TYR A 87 -8.14 0.87 -2.10
C TYR A 87 -9.66 0.99 -2.27
N ARG A 88 -10.27 2.02 -1.66
CA ARG A 88 -11.68 2.35 -1.87
C ARG A 88 -12.01 2.65 -3.31
N LYS A 89 -11.13 3.39 -3.97
CA LYS A 89 -11.32 3.81 -5.36
C LYS A 89 -11.24 2.65 -6.35
N PHE A 90 -10.29 1.73 -6.15
CA PHE A 90 -9.98 0.71 -7.16
C PHE A 90 -10.51 -0.68 -6.86
N TYR A 91 -10.74 -1.02 -5.59
CA TYR A 91 -11.06 -2.39 -5.17
C TYR A 91 -12.39 -2.48 -4.42
N ASN A 92 -12.49 -1.84 -3.25
CA ASN A 92 -13.67 -1.97 -2.39
C ASN A 92 -13.97 -0.66 -1.64
N PRO A 93 -15.05 0.06 -1.98
CA PRO A 93 -15.40 1.33 -1.33
C PRO A 93 -15.72 1.18 0.17
N ASP A 94 -16.14 0.00 0.62
CA ASP A 94 -16.51 -0.31 2.00
C ASP A 94 -15.32 -0.82 2.83
N VAL A 95 -14.07 -0.62 2.37
CA VAL A 95 -12.89 -1.11 3.10
C VAL A 95 -12.81 -0.57 4.53
N ILE A 96 -12.44 -1.45 5.45
CA ILE A 96 -12.21 -1.15 6.86
C ILE A 96 -10.73 -1.25 7.24
N LEU A 97 -10.33 -0.46 8.23
CA LEU A 97 -8.98 -0.49 8.78
C LEU A 97 -8.98 -1.30 10.07
N ILE A 98 -8.10 -2.30 10.15
CA ILE A 98 -7.91 -3.14 11.34
C ILE A 98 -6.56 -2.81 11.98
N ASP A 99 -6.58 -2.45 13.27
CA ASP A 99 -5.40 -2.41 14.15
C ASP A 99 -5.47 -3.63 15.07
N ASP A 100 -4.87 -4.74 14.65
CA ASP A 100 -4.96 -6.04 15.33
C ASP A 100 -4.21 -5.99 16.68
N TYR A 101 -4.90 -6.14 17.83
CA TYR A 101 -4.40 -5.80 19.18
C TYR A 101 -3.26 -6.67 19.70
#